data_AF-A0A2P8AG32-F1
#
_entry.id   AF-A0A2P8AG32-F1
#
_cell.length_a   1.000
_cell.length_b   1.000
_cell.length_c   1.000
_cell.angle_alpha   90.00
_cell.angle_beta   90.00
_cell.angle_gamma   90.00
#
_symmetry.space_group_name_H-M   'P 1'
#
loop_
_entity.id
_entity.type
_entity.pdbx_description
1 polymer ?
#
loop_
_entity_poly.entity_id
_entity_poly.type
_entity_poly.pdbx_seq_one_letter_code
_entity_poly.pdbx_strand_id
1 'polypeptide(L)'
;MADQQKFYELYRGTTLGVTLADTLDDLISSRRIEPQLAMKIMANFDQAIAQVLSEKVKARMSFKGHLDTYRFCDEVWTFIIKDIKFKLDNSQTIEAEKVKIVSCAWKDKP
;
A
#
# COMPACT_ATOMS: atom_id res chain seq x y z
N MET A 1 18.04 -20.05 -1.76
CA MET A 1 17.60 -19.27 -2.93
C MET A 1 16.48 -18.37 -2.42
N ALA A 2 16.80 -17.15 -2.00
CA ALA A 2 15.79 -16.19 -1.58
C ALA A 2 15.38 -15.43 -2.84
N ASP A 3 14.17 -15.67 -3.33
CA ASP A 3 13.60 -14.90 -4.42
C ASP A 3 13.65 -13.43 -3.99
N GLN A 4 14.32 -12.61 -4.78
CA GLN A 4 14.53 -11.20 -4.50
C GLN A 4 13.15 -10.54 -4.63
N GLN A 5 12.47 -10.32 -3.51
CA GLN A 5 11.14 -9.72 -3.49
C GLN A 5 11.22 -8.32 -4.11
N LYS A 6 10.91 -8.24 -5.41
CA LYS A 6 11.11 -7.07 -6.25
C LYS A 6 10.09 -5.96 -5.98
N PHE A 7 9.02 -6.29 -5.26
CA PHE A 7 7.88 -5.43 -4.99
C PHE A 7 7.56 -5.42 -3.50
N TYR A 8 7.23 -4.24 -2.97
CA TYR A 8 6.84 -4.10 -1.57
C TYR A 8 5.47 -4.74 -1.31
N GLU A 9 5.38 -5.50 -0.22
CA GLU A 9 4.11 -6.03 0.28
C GLU A 9 3.25 -4.96 0.99
N LEU A 10 3.69 -3.69 1.00
CA LEU A 10 3.02 -2.56 1.65
C LEU A 10 1.53 -2.48 1.28
N TYR A 11 1.21 -2.72 0.01
CA TYR A 11 -0.15 -2.59 -0.50
C TYR A 11 -1.08 -3.73 -0.07
N ARG A 12 -0.57 -4.81 0.52
CA ARG A 12 -1.40 -5.88 1.10
C ARG A 12 -2.24 -5.38 2.29
N GLY A 13 -1.76 -4.35 2.99
CA GLY A 13 -2.50 -3.70 4.08
C GLY A 13 -3.57 -2.69 3.62
N THR A 14 -3.74 -2.48 2.31
CA THR A 14 -4.84 -1.66 1.77
C THR A 14 -6.14 -2.46 1.77
N THR A 15 -7.28 -1.78 1.65
CA THR A 15 -8.60 -2.45 1.54
C THR A 15 -8.61 -3.53 0.45
N LEU A 16 -8.02 -3.26 -0.72
CA LEU A 16 -7.95 -4.23 -1.81
C LEU A 16 -7.11 -5.45 -1.46
N GLY A 17 -5.95 -5.22 -0.82
CA GLY A 17 -5.05 -6.29 -0.38
C GLY A 17 -5.66 -7.16 0.72
N VAL A 18 -6.32 -6.54 1.70
CA VAL A 18 -6.98 -7.25 2.81
C VAL A 18 -8.13 -8.10 2.30
N THR A 19 -9.01 -7.53 1.47
CA THR A 19 -10.14 -8.28 0.91
C THR A 19 -9.68 -9.45 0.01
N LEU A 20 -8.56 -9.28 -0.72
CA LEU A 20 -7.95 -10.39 -1.44
C LEU A 20 -7.44 -11.48 -0.49
N ALA A 21 -6.71 -11.11 0.57
CA ALA A 21 -6.20 -12.05 1.56
C ALA A 21 -7.35 -12.83 2.24
N ASP A 22 -8.39 -12.13 2.69
CA ASP A 22 -9.58 -12.74 3.31
C ASP A 22 -10.23 -13.76 2.36
N THR A 23 -10.38 -13.40 1.07
CA THR A 23 -10.95 -14.30 0.06
C THR A 23 -10.07 -15.54 -0.16
N LEU A 24 -8.75 -15.39 -0.15
CA LEU A 24 -7.82 -16.51 -0.30
C LEU A 24 -7.87 -17.43 0.93
N ASP A 25 -7.97 -16.87 2.14
CA ASP A 25 -8.09 -17.64 3.37
C ASP A 25 -9.40 -18.44 3.43
N ASP A 26 -10.51 -17.89 2.92
CA ASP A 26 -11.79 -18.61 2.76
C ASP A 26 -11.66 -19.79 1.78
N LEU A 27 -10.95 -19.60 0.67
CA LEU A 27 -10.71 -20.66 -0.32
C LEU A 27 -9.78 -21.75 0.21
N ILE A 28 -8.80 -21.41 1.05
CA ILE A 28 -7.94 -22.37 1.74
C ILE A 28 -8.77 -23.15 2.76
N SER A 29 -9.57 -22.46 3.57
CA SER A 29 -10.39 -23.06 4.64
C SER A 29 -11.43 -24.04 4.08
N SER A 30 -11.98 -23.73 2.89
CA SER A 30 -12.88 -24.61 2.14
C SER A 30 -12.16 -25.69 1.31
N ARG A 31 -10.83 -25.81 1.43
CA ARG A 31 -9.96 -26.77 0.72
C ARG A 31 -10.07 -26.67 -0.81
N ARG A 32 -10.37 -25.48 -1.33
CA ARG A 32 -10.50 -25.19 -2.77
C ARG A 32 -9.16 -24.86 -3.40
N ILE A 33 -8.23 -24.28 -2.63
CA ILE A 33 -6.86 -23.97 -3.05
C ILE A 33 -5.87 -24.35 -1.96
N GLU A 34 -4.62 -24.60 -2.35
CA GLU A 34 -3.53 -24.79 -1.41
C GLU A 34 -2.90 -23.45 -0.97
N PRO A 35 -2.35 -23.36 0.24
CA PRO A 35 -1.67 -22.14 0.72
C PRO A 35 -0.54 -21.66 -0.21
N GLN A 36 0.16 -22.59 -0.87
CA GLN A 36 1.22 -22.24 -1.82
C GLN A 36 0.69 -21.48 -3.04
N LEU A 37 -0.53 -21.77 -3.49
CA LEU A 37 -1.16 -21.04 -4.58
C LEU A 37 -1.58 -19.64 -4.13
N ALA A 38 -2.14 -19.51 -2.93
CA ALA A 38 -2.49 -18.20 -2.36
C ALA A 38 -1.27 -17.27 -2.24
N MET A 39 -0.13 -17.78 -1.77
CA MET A 39 1.12 -17.01 -1.73
C MET A 39 1.55 -16.51 -3.11
N LYS A 40 1.42 -17.35 -4.16
CA LYS A 40 1.71 -16.94 -5.55
C LYS A 40 0.76 -15.85 -6.04
N ILE A 41 -0.53 -15.93 -5.67
CA ILE A 41 -1.52 -14.91 -6.02
C ILE A 41 -1.18 -13.58 -5.35
N MET A 42 -0.80 -13.60 -4.07
CA MET A 42 -0.39 -12.39 -3.34
C MET A 42 0.90 -11.76 -3.91
N ALA A 43 1.88 -12.58 -4.31
CA ALA A 43 3.07 -12.08 -4.99
C ALA A 43 2.73 -11.40 -6.34
N ASN A 44 1.80 -11.99 -7.11
CA ASN A 44 1.31 -11.37 -8.35
C ASN A 44 0.55 -10.06 -8.08
N PHE A 45 -0.21 -10.00 -6.99
CA PHE A 45 -0.87 -8.77 -6.55
C PHE A 45 0.13 -7.65 -6.27
N ASP A 46 1.22 -7.93 -5.54
CA ASP A 46 2.25 -6.94 -5.21
C ASP A 46 2.87 -6.33 -6.48
N GLN A 47 3.15 -7.16 -7.49
CA GLN A 47 3.64 -6.70 -8.77
C GLN A 47 2.59 -5.86 -9.52
N ALA A 48 1.36 -6.36 -9.62
CA ALA A 48 0.30 -5.75 -10.40
C ALA A 48 -0.08 -4.36 -9.86
N ILE A 49 -0.23 -4.22 -8.54
CA ILE A 49 -0.61 -2.94 -7.93
C ILE A 49 0.49 -1.89 -8.09
N ALA A 50 1.76 -2.27 -7.88
CA ALA A 50 2.89 -1.37 -8.07
C ALA A 50 2.98 -0.86 -9.52
N GLN A 51 2.80 -1.76 -10.49
CA GLN A 51 2.80 -1.40 -11.91
C GLN A 51 1.63 -0.46 -12.27
N VAL A 52 0.41 -0.81 -11.88
CA VAL A 52 -0.79 -0.02 -12.21
C VAL A 52 -0.72 1.38 -11.59
N LEU A 53 -0.29 1.50 -10.33
CA LEU A 53 -0.11 2.79 -9.68
C LEU A 53 0.94 3.64 -10.39
N SER A 54 2.07 3.05 -10.82
CA SER A 54 3.14 3.77 -11.52
C SER A 54 2.75 4.20 -12.94
N GLU A 55 2.06 3.35 -13.69
CA GLU A 55 1.82 3.57 -15.12
C GLU A 55 0.54 4.35 -15.38
N LYS A 56 -0.55 4.01 -14.66
CA LYS A 56 -1.91 4.47 -14.99
C LYS A 56 -2.40 5.63 -14.13
N VAL A 57 -1.92 5.76 -12.89
CA VAL A 57 -2.39 6.82 -11.99
C VAL A 57 -1.60 8.11 -12.23
N LYS A 58 -2.30 9.17 -12.64
CA LYS A 58 -1.73 10.50 -12.90
C LYS A 58 -2.25 11.59 -11.96
N ALA A 59 -3.25 11.27 -11.15
CA ALA A 59 -3.85 12.19 -10.21
C ALA A 59 -2.81 12.68 -9.19
N ARG A 60 -2.84 13.97 -8.88
CA ARG A 60 -2.01 14.59 -7.86
C ARG A 60 -2.88 15.09 -6.73
N MET A 61 -2.25 15.20 -5.56
CA MET A 61 -2.83 15.84 -4.40
C MET A 61 -1.73 16.57 -3.63
N SER A 62 -2.14 17.60 -2.90
CA SER A 62 -1.29 18.25 -1.89
C SER A 62 -1.98 18.14 -0.55
N PHE A 63 -1.22 18.18 0.54
CA PHE A 63 -1.79 18.18 1.88
C PHE A 63 -1.03 19.10 2.81
N LYS A 64 -1.73 19.59 3.84
CA LYS A 64 -1.16 20.34 4.96
C LYS A 64 -1.75 19.81 6.25
N GLY A 65 -0.96 19.73 7.31
CA GLY A 65 -1.39 19.29 8.63
C GLY A 65 -0.26 19.42 9.64
N HIS A 66 -0.51 19.02 10.88
CA HIS A 66 0.45 19.08 11.98
C HIS A 66 1.11 17.72 12.18
N LEU A 67 2.44 17.66 12.06
CA LEU A 67 3.18 16.42 12.33
C LEU A 67 3.12 16.10 13.84
N ASP A 68 2.60 14.92 14.18
CA ASP A 68 2.51 14.42 15.55
C ASP A 68 3.75 13.60 15.92
N THR A 69 4.10 12.61 15.11
CA THR A 69 5.31 11.81 15.26
C THR A 69 5.78 11.27 13.92
N TYR A 70 7.08 10.98 13.82
CA TYR A 70 7.68 10.31 12.67
C TYR A 70 8.61 9.17 13.11
N ARG A 71 8.88 8.24 12.20
CA ARG A 71 9.86 7.17 12.37
C ARG A 71 10.45 6.79 11.02
N PHE A 72 11.75 6.57 11.01
CA PHE A 72 12.45 5.95 9.89
C PHE A 72 13.17 4.69 10.39
N CYS A 73 12.85 3.55 9.80
CA CYS A 73 13.44 2.26 10.13
C CYS A 73 13.31 1.35 8.90
N ASP A 74 14.35 0.58 8.58
CA ASP A 74 14.39 -0.33 7.43
C ASP A 74 13.97 0.31 6.09
N GLU A 75 14.45 1.54 5.84
CA GLU A 75 14.11 2.33 4.64
C GLU A 75 12.62 2.67 4.48
N VAL A 76 11.82 2.52 5.54
CA VAL A 76 10.40 2.87 5.58
C VAL A 76 10.19 4.07 6.48
N TRP A 77 9.58 5.11 5.92
CA TRP A 77 9.07 6.26 6.66
C TRP A 77 7.65 5.99 7.14
N THR A 78 7.39 6.31 8.41
CA THR A 78 6.04 6.37 8.97
C THR A 78 5.82 7.73 9.61
N PHE A 79 4.77 8.43 9.20
CA PHE A 79 4.33 9.71 9.77
C PHE A 79 2.93 9.55 10.35
N ILE A 80 2.69 10.20 11.48
CA ILE A 80 1.34 10.46 12.00
C ILE A 80 1.12 11.96 11.92
N ILE A 81 0.10 12.39 11.18
CA ILE A 81 -0.24 13.78 10.95
C ILE A 81 -1.64 14.03 11.49
N LYS A 82 -1.82 15.13 12.22
CA LYS A 82 -3.09 15.61 12.77
C LYS A 82 -3.63 16.80 11.99
N ASP A 83 -4.95 16.99 12.05
CA ASP A 83 -5.67 18.12 11.44
C ASP A 83 -5.27 18.32 9.97
N ILE A 84 -5.30 17.23 9.21
CA ILE A 84 -4.82 17.21 7.83
C ILE A 84 -5.93 17.64 6.87
N LYS A 85 -5.55 18.49 5.91
CA LYS A 85 -6.38 18.90 4.77
C LYS A 85 -5.71 18.48 3.48
N PHE A 86 -6.35 17.58 2.73
CA PHE A 86 -5.96 17.19 1.39
C PHE A 86 -6.66 18.07 0.37
N LYS A 87 -5.92 18.55 -0.62
CA LYS A 87 -6.44 19.26 -1.79
C LYS A 87 -6.15 18.43 -3.04
N LEU A 88 -7.22 18.03 -3.71
CA LEU A 88 -7.19 17.25 -4.95
C LEU A 88 -7.18 18.17 -6.18
N ASP A 89 -6.78 17.63 -7.34
CA ASP A 89 -6.70 18.38 -8.60
C ASP A 89 -8.05 18.95 -9.06
N ASN A 90 -9.17 18.31 -8.71
CA ASN A 90 -10.53 18.77 -9.00
C ASN A 90 -11.03 19.88 -8.04
N SER A 91 -10.13 20.49 -7.27
CA SER A 91 -10.45 21.48 -6.21
C SER A 91 -11.27 20.94 -5.03
N GLN A 92 -11.51 19.63 -4.96
CA GLN A 92 -12.11 19.01 -3.79
C GLN A 92 -11.11 19.04 -2.63
N THR A 93 -11.63 19.37 -1.45
CA THR A 93 -10.87 19.32 -0.20
C THR A 93 -11.43 18.21 0.69
N ILE A 94 -10.55 17.41 1.27
CA ILE A 94 -10.88 16.34 2.21
C ILE A 94 -10.14 16.63 3.51
N GLU A 95 -10.85 16.61 4.64
CA GLU A 95 -10.28 16.86 5.96
C GLU A 95 -10.32 15.59 6.81
N ALA A 96 -9.30 15.39 7.63
CA ALA A 96 -9.26 14.31 8.61
C ALA A 96 -8.54 14.75 9.89
N GLU A 97 -9.02 14.27 11.04
CA GLU A 97 -8.40 14.57 12.34
C GLU A 97 -7.00 13.96 12.45
N LYS A 98 -6.80 12.75 11.90
CA LYS A 98 -5.55 12.01 12.00
C LYS A 98 -5.32 11.08 10.82
N VAL A 99 -4.12 11.10 10.24
CA VAL A 99 -3.70 10.20 9.17
C VAL A 99 -2.34 9.57 9.47
N LYS A 100 -2.19 8.29 9.13
CA LYS A 100 -0.91 7.58 9.10
C LYS A 100 -0.42 7.47 7.67
N ILE A 101 0.77 8.00 7.38
CA ILE A 101 1.44 7.86 6.08
C ILE A 101 2.57 6.85 6.25
N VAL A 102 2.58 5.81 5.43
CA VAL A 102 3.68 4.84 5.34
C VAL A 102 4.26 4.92 3.94
N SER A 103 5.56 5.15 3.82
CA SER A 103 6.24 5.33 2.55
C SER A 103 7.52 4.49 2.54
N CYS A 104 7.61 3.59 1.57
CA CYS A 104 8.84 2.86 1.27
C CYS A 104 9.71 3.68 0.32
N ALA A 105 11.03 3.52 0.41
CA ALA A 105 11.95 4.11 -0.55
C ALA A 105 11.60 3.71 -1.99
N TRP A 106 11.63 4.69 -2.90
CA TRP A 106 11.66 4.37 -4.33
C TRP A 106 13.07 3.92 -4.68
N LYS A 107 13.27 2.61 -4.84
CA LYS A 107 14.48 2.10 -5.47
C LYS A 107 14.21 2.07 -6.97
N ASP A 108 14.96 2.86 -7.72
CA ASP A 108 14.94 2.79 -9.18
C ASP A 108 15.16 1.34 -9.62
N LYS A 109 14.50 0.94 -10.72
CA LYS A 109 14.89 -0.31 -11.37
C LYS A 109 16.37 -0.16 -11.80
N PRO A 110 17.23 -1.15 -11.56
CA PRO A 110 18.56 -1.15 -12.15
C PRO A 110 18.50 -1.12 -13.68
#